data_AF-A0A0W0TY98-F1
#
_entry.id   AF-A0A0W0TY98-F1
#
_cell.length_a   1.000
_cell.length_b   1.000
_cell.length_c   1.000
_cell.angle_alpha   90.00
_cell.angle_beta   90.00
_cell.angle_gamma   90.00
#
_symmetry.space_group_name_H-M   'P 1'
#
loop_
_entity.id
_entity.type
_entity.pdbx_description
1 polymer ?
#
loop_
_entity_poly.entity_id
_entity_poly.type
_entity_poly.pdbx_seq_one_letter_code
_entity_poly.pdbx_strand_id
1 'polypeptide(L)'
;MDLQNKIRLHPRAREFLFENYYTTRKLFSDVLGQLEVDYISMAFINSSRQIFFLSSAPSIEQNLIETGSWKYEGIYQPDFIFQDKPKLWAELPAAGSYMKQQMENKNFCNIGISMIDTDDYHRIVFSFGFKKLQPLIESKHPQHCKKLLHLGKYCLRELKRTILFPELQKSVKSQLRLIINNEVIHEKNE
;
A
#
# COMPACT_ATOMS: atom_id res chain seq x y z
N MET A 1 -16.36 17.76 -12.12
CA MET A 1 -15.54 16.60 -11.71
C MET A 1 -15.35 16.73 -10.20
N ASP A 2 -16.12 15.97 -9.42
CA ASP A 2 -16.24 16.18 -7.98
C ASP A 2 -14.92 15.93 -7.25
N LEU A 3 -14.41 16.98 -6.57
CA LEU A 3 -13.28 16.89 -5.65
C LEU A 3 -13.54 15.90 -4.49
N GLN A 4 -14.79 15.52 -4.25
CA GLN A 4 -15.19 14.70 -3.11
C GLN A 4 -14.74 13.24 -3.20
N ASN A 5 -14.33 12.74 -4.38
CA ASN A 5 -13.92 11.34 -4.55
C ASN A 5 -12.42 11.05 -4.60
N LYS A 6 -11.58 12.05 -4.38
CA LYS A 6 -10.14 11.93 -4.59
C LYS A 6 -9.42 11.34 -3.37
N ILE A 7 -8.78 10.19 -3.54
CA ILE A 7 -7.84 9.63 -2.58
C ILE A 7 -6.61 10.54 -2.51
N ARG A 8 -6.08 10.73 -1.30
CA ARG A 8 -4.87 11.53 -1.02
C ARG A 8 -3.83 10.67 -0.30
N LEU A 9 -2.56 10.98 -0.43
CA LEU A 9 -1.52 10.29 0.33
C LEU A 9 -1.66 10.63 1.82
N HIS A 10 -1.52 9.63 2.70
CA HIS A 10 -1.44 9.89 4.14
C HIS A 10 -0.18 10.72 4.44
N PRO A 11 -0.23 11.75 5.31
CA PRO A 11 0.93 12.61 5.59
C PRO A 11 2.17 11.83 6.04
N ARG A 12 1.95 10.73 6.76
CA ARG A 12 3.00 9.81 7.24
C ARG A 12 3.27 8.60 6.35
N ALA A 13 2.70 8.52 5.14
CA ALA A 13 2.80 7.32 4.31
C ALA A 13 4.26 6.89 4.07
N ARG A 14 5.14 7.86 3.81
CA ARG A 14 6.57 7.62 3.60
C ARG A 14 7.27 7.14 4.88
N GLU A 15 7.12 7.87 5.99
CA GLU A 15 7.77 7.48 7.24
C GLU A 15 7.28 6.09 7.67
N PHE A 16 5.97 5.87 7.62
CA PHE A 16 5.34 4.63 8.06
C PHE A 16 5.80 3.40 7.25
N LEU A 17 6.02 3.57 5.94
CA LEU A 17 6.52 2.51 5.05
C LEU A 17 7.90 1.99 5.50
N PHE A 18 8.78 2.87 5.96
CA PHE A 18 10.14 2.50 6.38
C PHE A 18 10.26 2.20 7.89
N GLU A 19 9.54 2.92 8.75
CA GLU A 19 9.48 2.69 10.20
C GLU A 19 9.13 1.23 10.51
N ASN A 20 8.23 0.63 9.72
CA ASN A 20 7.74 -0.73 9.92
C ASN A 20 8.37 -1.76 8.97
N TYR A 21 9.42 -1.40 8.23
CA TYR A 21 9.99 -2.26 7.19
C TYR A 21 10.47 -3.61 7.76
N TYR A 22 11.19 -3.61 8.87
CA TYR A 22 11.71 -4.85 9.46
C TYR A 22 10.58 -5.82 9.82
N THR A 23 9.56 -5.33 10.54
CA THR A 23 8.37 -6.11 10.92
C THR A 23 7.61 -6.61 9.70
N THR A 24 7.36 -5.72 8.74
CA THR A 24 6.63 -6.03 7.51
C THR A 24 7.37 -7.07 6.67
N ARG A 25 8.68 -6.93 6.50
CA ARG A 25 9.52 -7.88 5.75
C ARG A 25 9.51 -9.26 6.38
N LYS A 26 9.68 -9.35 7.71
CA LYS A 26 9.67 -10.63 8.43
C LYS A 26 8.32 -11.34 8.28
N LEU A 27 7.23 -10.60 8.36
CA LEU A 27 5.90 -11.16 8.22
C LEU A 27 5.62 -11.58 6.77
N PHE A 28 5.99 -10.75 5.78
CA PHE A 28 5.80 -11.10 4.38
C PHE A 28 6.70 -12.25 3.92
N SER A 29 7.85 -12.50 4.56
CA SER A 29 8.65 -13.69 4.23
C SER A 29 7.93 -15.01 4.49
N ASP A 30 6.90 -15.05 5.35
CA ASP A 30 6.10 -16.25 5.57
C ASP A 30 5.24 -16.62 4.35
N VAL A 31 4.93 -15.65 3.49
CA VAL A 31 4.04 -15.83 2.32
C VAL A 31 4.76 -15.71 0.98
N LEU A 32 5.94 -15.08 0.93
CA LEU A 32 6.75 -15.05 -0.29
C LEU A 32 7.14 -16.48 -0.71
N GLY A 33 7.02 -16.77 -2.00
CA GLY A 33 7.19 -18.10 -2.60
C GLY A 33 5.94 -18.98 -2.53
N GLN A 34 4.99 -18.72 -1.63
CA GLN A 34 3.71 -19.43 -1.60
C GLN A 34 2.89 -19.05 -2.83
N LEU A 35 2.33 -20.04 -3.54
CA LEU A 35 1.59 -19.81 -4.79
C LEU A 35 2.40 -19.01 -5.83
N GLU A 36 3.73 -19.12 -5.78
CA GLU A 36 4.70 -18.37 -6.61
C GLU A 36 4.64 -16.84 -6.43
N VAL A 37 4.13 -16.35 -5.30
CA VAL A 37 4.15 -14.92 -4.97
C VAL A 37 5.58 -14.44 -4.79
N ASP A 38 6.06 -13.56 -5.66
CA ASP A 38 7.39 -12.94 -5.57
C ASP A 38 7.35 -11.54 -4.93
N TYR A 39 6.17 -10.92 -4.95
CA TYR A 39 5.94 -9.59 -4.41
C TYR A 39 4.59 -9.56 -3.69
N ILE A 40 4.55 -8.90 -2.54
CA ILE A 40 3.30 -8.61 -1.84
C ILE A 40 3.33 -7.17 -1.34
N SER A 41 2.24 -6.44 -1.58
CA SER A 41 1.96 -5.18 -0.90
C SER A 41 0.51 -5.06 -0.49
N MET A 42 0.29 -4.18 0.49
CA MET A 42 -1.00 -3.80 1.00
C MET A 42 -1.10 -2.29 1.01
N ALA A 43 -2.09 -1.76 0.29
CA ALA A 43 -2.45 -0.36 0.41
C ALA A 43 -3.71 -0.24 1.28
N PHE A 44 -3.68 0.70 2.21
CA PHE A 44 -4.75 0.95 3.17
C PHE A 44 -5.35 2.31 2.88
N ILE A 45 -6.66 2.37 2.68
CA ILE A 45 -7.40 3.61 2.43
C ILE A 45 -8.37 3.80 3.60
N ASN A 46 -8.11 4.79 4.43
CA ASN A 46 -8.94 5.07 5.60
C ASN A 46 -10.21 5.87 5.23
N SER A 47 -11.11 6.09 6.21
CA SER A 47 -12.35 6.86 6.04
C SER A 47 -12.12 8.32 5.61
N SER A 48 -10.95 8.88 5.93
CA SER A 48 -10.50 10.21 5.49
C SER A 48 -9.89 10.21 4.07
N ARG A 49 -10.07 9.10 3.34
CA ARG A 49 -9.55 8.84 1.99
C ARG A 49 -8.05 9.02 1.87
N GLN A 50 -7.32 8.74 2.95
CA GLN A 50 -5.87 8.77 2.96
C GLN A 50 -5.33 7.37 2.69
N ILE A 51 -4.37 7.27 1.77
CA ILE A 51 -3.70 6.03 1.42
C ILE A 51 -2.30 5.93 2.05
N PHE A 52 -1.96 4.77 2.58
CA PHE A 52 -0.58 4.41 2.95
C PHE A 52 -0.31 2.95 2.55
N PHE A 53 0.97 2.56 2.56
CA PHE A 53 1.42 1.30 1.98
C PHE A 53 2.31 0.52 2.95
N LEU A 54 2.22 -0.80 2.86
CA LEU A 54 3.18 -1.75 3.42
C LEU A 54 3.55 -2.74 2.30
N SER A 55 4.85 -3.00 2.10
CA SER A 55 5.31 -3.77 0.95
C SER A 55 6.53 -4.63 1.29
N SER A 56 6.65 -5.78 0.62
CA SER A 56 7.85 -6.62 0.68
C SER A 56 9.04 -5.97 -0.04
N ALA A 57 8.79 -5.00 -0.92
CA ALA A 57 9.79 -4.17 -1.57
C ALA A 57 9.44 -2.67 -1.43
N PRO A 58 9.73 -2.04 -0.27
CA PRO A 58 9.39 -0.64 -0.02
C PRO A 58 9.95 0.36 -1.04
N SER A 59 11.05 0.04 -1.72
CA SER A 59 11.61 0.89 -2.78
C SER A 59 10.61 1.13 -3.92
N ILE A 60 9.72 0.18 -4.19
CA ILE A 60 8.64 0.31 -5.19
C ILE A 60 7.67 1.40 -4.74
N GLU A 61 7.09 1.22 -3.56
CA GLU A 61 6.09 2.13 -3.02
C GLU A 61 6.69 3.52 -2.76
N GLN A 62 7.96 3.59 -2.36
CA GLN A 62 8.68 4.85 -2.19
C GLN A 62 8.80 5.62 -3.51
N ASN A 63 9.19 4.95 -4.60
CA ASN A 63 9.25 5.57 -5.91
C ASN A 63 7.86 6.05 -6.37
N LEU A 64 6.79 5.31 -6.06
CA LEU A 64 5.43 5.75 -6.33
C LEU A 64 5.05 6.99 -5.52
N ILE A 65 5.44 7.06 -4.25
CA ILE A 65 5.24 8.22 -3.37
C ILE A 65 6.00 9.44 -3.88
N GLU A 66 7.31 9.32 -4.13
CA GLU A 66 8.18 10.43 -4.52
C GLU A 66 7.78 11.04 -5.86
N THR A 67 7.44 10.19 -6.83
CA THR A 67 6.99 10.67 -8.15
C THR A 67 5.52 11.06 -8.17
N GLY A 68 4.79 10.81 -7.08
CA GLY A 68 3.34 10.95 -7.02
C GLY A 68 2.59 10.05 -8.02
N SER A 69 3.24 9.00 -8.54
CA SER A 69 2.67 8.12 -9.58
C SER A 69 1.53 7.26 -9.06
N TRP A 70 1.48 6.98 -7.75
CA TRP A 70 0.42 6.20 -7.12
C TRP A 70 -0.98 6.72 -7.48
N LYS A 71 -1.18 8.03 -7.68
CA LYS A 71 -2.50 8.60 -8.02
C LYS A 71 -3.01 8.16 -9.40
N TYR A 72 -2.14 7.60 -10.24
CA TYR A 72 -2.45 7.17 -11.60
C TYR A 72 -2.48 5.65 -11.74
N GLU A 73 -2.05 4.90 -10.73
CA GLU A 73 -2.14 3.45 -10.72
C GLU A 73 -3.59 3.01 -10.83
N GLY A 74 -3.88 2.10 -11.77
CA GLY A 74 -5.23 1.56 -11.98
C GLY A 74 -5.81 0.89 -10.74
N ILE A 75 -4.94 0.25 -9.94
CA ILE A 75 -5.27 -0.40 -8.66
C ILE A 75 -5.66 0.59 -7.55
N TYR A 76 -5.45 1.89 -7.76
CA TYR A 76 -5.86 2.93 -6.81
C TYR A 76 -6.96 3.85 -7.38
N GLN A 77 -7.55 3.49 -8.52
CA GLN A 77 -8.67 4.24 -9.09
C GLN A 77 -10.01 3.79 -8.49
N PRO A 78 -11.00 4.70 -8.40
CA PRO A 78 -12.35 4.37 -7.94
C PRO A 78 -12.97 3.17 -8.66
N ASP A 79 -12.72 3.05 -9.96
CA ASP A 79 -13.24 1.98 -10.80
C ASP A 79 -12.75 0.59 -10.36
N PHE A 80 -11.62 0.49 -9.66
CA PHE A 80 -11.19 -0.77 -9.08
C PHE A 80 -11.49 -0.85 -7.58
N ILE A 81 -11.17 0.22 -6.84
CA ILE A 81 -11.29 0.24 -5.38
C ILE A 81 -12.72 -0.08 -4.93
N PHE A 82 -13.75 0.38 -5.65
CA PHE A 82 -15.15 0.13 -5.29
C PHE A 82 -15.73 -1.13 -5.94
N GLN A 83 -14.90 -1.97 -6.55
CA GLN A 83 -15.29 -3.26 -7.12
C GLN A 83 -14.69 -4.41 -6.29
N ASP A 84 -15.53 -5.36 -5.88
CA ASP A 84 -15.08 -6.52 -5.08
C ASP A 84 -14.59 -7.69 -5.95
N LYS A 85 -13.92 -7.39 -7.08
CA LYS A 85 -13.46 -8.39 -8.05
C LYS A 85 -11.94 -8.36 -8.22
N PRO A 86 -11.26 -9.51 -8.18
CA PRO A 86 -9.84 -9.59 -8.53
C PRO A 86 -9.58 -9.07 -9.94
N LYS A 87 -8.50 -8.31 -10.10
CA LYS A 87 -8.07 -7.77 -11.39
C LYS A 87 -6.57 -7.94 -11.57
N LEU A 88 -6.18 -8.41 -12.74
CA LEU A 88 -4.78 -8.41 -13.16
C LEU A 88 -4.33 -6.96 -13.37
N TRP A 89 -3.06 -6.66 -13.13
CA TRP A 89 -2.51 -5.32 -13.39
C TRP A 89 -2.64 -4.92 -14.86
N ALA A 90 -2.55 -5.89 -15.78
CA ALA A 90 -2.79 -5.68 -17.21
C ALA A 90 -4.24 -5.23 -17.55
N GLU A 91 -5.21 -5.54 -16.69
CA GLU A 91 -6.61 -5.12 -16.86
C GLU A 91 -6.90 -3.72 -16.29
N LEU A 92 -5.92 -3.11 -15.62
CA LEU A 92 -6.06 -1.88 -14.87
C LEU A 92 -5.15 -0.80 -15.49
N PRO A 93 -5.57 -0.17 -16.59
CA PRO A 93 -4.75 0.84 -17.24
C PRO A 93 -4.47 2.00 -16.30
N ALA A 94 -3.24 2.52 -16.36
CA ALA A 94 -2.90 3.75 -15.66
C ALA A 94 -3.82 4.89 -16.12
N ALA A 95 -4.27 5.71 -15.17
CA ALA A 95 -5.06 6.89 -15.47
C ALA A 95 -4.16 7.95 -16.12
N GLY A 96 -4.38 8.23 -17.41
CA GLY A 96 -3.70 9.29 -18.16
C GLY A 96 -2.57 8.77 -19.08
N SER A 97 -2.56 9.26 -20.31
CA SER A 97 -1.66 8.83 -21.40
C SER A 97 -0.17 9.07 -21.12
N TYR A 98 0.17 10.18 -20.45
CA TYR A 98 1.55 10.54 -20.14
C TYR A 98 2.23 9.59 -19.14
N MET A 99 1.46 9.09 -18.16
CA MET A 99 2.00 8.21 -17.12
C MET A 99 2.10 6.76 -17.57
N LYS A 100 1.25 6.34 -18.52
CA LYS A 100 1.37 5.04 -19.18
C LYS A 100 2.77 4.84 -19.78
N GLN A 101 3.28 5.85 -20.48
CA GLN A 101 4.61 5.83 -21.09
C GLN A 101 5.75 5.82 -20.04
N GLN A 102 5.58 6.48 -18.89
CA GLN A 102 6.57 6.46 -17.82
C GLN A 102 6.57 5.14 -17.02
N MET A 103 5.41 4.50 -16.87
CA MET A 103 5.27 3.22 -16.18
C MET A 103 5.79 2.06 -17.04
N GLU A 104 5.58 2.11 -18.36
CA GLU A 104 6.14 1.13 -19.32
C GLU A 104 7.68 1.08 -19.31
N ASN A 105 8.35 2.16 -18.92
CA ASN A 105 9.82 2.25 -18.81
C ASN A 105 10.38 1.79 -17.45
N LYS A 106 9.53 1.49 -16.46
CA LYS A 106 9.98 1.06 -15.12
C LYS A 106 9.90 -0.47 -15.03
N ASN A 107 11.05 -1.11 -14.81
CA ASN A 107 11.26 -2.57 -14.71
C ASN A 107 10.59 -3.27 -13.50
N PHE A 108 9.57 -2.68 -12.88
CA PHE A 108 8.94 -3.29 -11.72
C PHE A 108 7.81 -4.20 -12.15
N CYS A 109 7.95 -5.49 -11.82
CA CYS A 109 6.96 -6.57 -11.87
C CYS A 109 5.70 -6.22 -12.68
N ASN A 110 5.69 -6.51 -13.98
CA ASN A 110 4.55 -6.18 -14.84
C ASN A 110 3.39 -7.18 -14.73
N ILE A 111 3.54 -8.20 -13.88
CA ILE A 111 2.64 -9.33 -13.75
C ILE A 111 2.18 -9.40 -12.31
N GLY A 112 0.91 -9.14 -12.08
CA GLY A 112 0.34 -9.20 -10.75
C GLY A 112 -1.18 -9.17 -10.78
N ILE A 113 -1.75 -9.45 -9.63
CA ILE A 113 -3.18 -9.40 -9.37
C ILE A 113 -3.42 -8.61 -8.11
N SER A 114 -4.44 -7.74 -8.16
CA SER A 114 -4.92 -7.02 -7.00
C SER A 114 -6.33 -7.46 -6.64
N MET A 115 -6.61 -7.46 -5.34
CA MET A 115 -7.89 -7.83 -4.75
C MET A 115 -8.26 -6.84 -3.65
N ILE A 116 -9.55 -6.55 -3.53
CA ILE A 116 -10.09 -5.66 -2.51
C ILE A 116 -10.64 -6.48 -1.35
N ASP A 117 -10.46 -5.95 -0.15
CA ASP A 117 -11.15 -6.37 1.07
C ASP A 117 -11.37 -5.13 1.94
N THR A 118 -12.18 -5.28 2.99
CA THR A 118 -12.47 -4.18 3.91
C THR A 118 -12.44 -4.66 5.34
N ASP A 119 -11.96 -3.81 6.23
CA ASP A 119 -12.15 -3.93 7.67
C ASP A 119 -12.88 -2.70 8.22
N ASP A 120 -13.04 -2.62 9.54
CA ASP A 120 -13.78 -1.55 10.21
C ASP A 120 -13.21 -0.14 9.96
N TYR A 121 -11.93 -0.03 9.57
CA TYR A 121 -11.21 1.23 9.43
C TYR A 121 -10.74 1.51 8.01
N HIS A 122 -10.52 0.47 7.21
CA HIS A 122 -9.84 0.53 5.94
C HIS A 122 -10.54 -0.23 4.84
N ARG A 123 -10.47 0.35 3.65
CA ARG A 123 -10.48 -0.41 2.41
C ARG A 123 -9.05 -0.79 2.05
N ILE A 124 -8.84 -2.06 1.76
CA ILE A 124 -7.51 -2.66 1.62
C ILE A 124 -7.37 -3.18 0.20
N VAL A 125 -6.28 -2.77 -0.46
CA VAL A 125 -5.84 -3.34 -1.72
C VAL A 125 -4.73 -4.32 -1.44
N PHE A 126 -5.02 -5.62 -1.57
CA PHE A 126 -3.98 -6.65 -1.60
C PHE A 126 -3.41 -6.75 -3.00
N SER A 127 -2.09 -6.65 -3.12
CA SER A 127 -1.37 -6.71 -4.40
C SER A 127 -0.34 -7.83 -4.34
N PHE A 128 -0.44 -8.77 -5.29
CA PHE A 128 0.49 -9.90 -5.42
C PHE A 128 1.15 -9.83 -6.79
N GLY A 129 2.49 -9.78 -6.81
CA GLY A 129 3.28 -9.80 -8.03
C GLY A 129 4.02 -11.12 -8.20
N PHE A 130 4.25 -11.47 -9.46
CA PHE A 130 4.81 -12.75 -9.89
C PHE A 130 5.91 -12.52 -10.91
N LYS A 131 6.94 -13.37 -10.92
CA LYS A 131 7.94 -13.37 -12.01
C LYS A 131 7.38 -13.90 -13.32
N LYS A 132 6.36 -14.76 -13.26
CA LYS A 132 5.72 -15.38 -14.43
C LYS A 132 4.21 -15.46 -14.23
N LEU A 133 3.47 -15.18 -15.29
CA LEU A 133 2.01 -15.33 -15.28
C LEU A 133 1.66 -16.82 -15.36
N GLN A 134 1.01 -17.34 -14.33
CA GLN A 134 0.46 -18.70 -14.35
C GLN A 134 -0.96 -18.72 -14.94
N PRO A 135 -1.36 -19.81 -15.62
CA PRO A 135 -2.72 -19.95 -16.15
C PRO A 135 -3.84 -19.79 -15.11
N LEU A 136 -3.60 -20.23 -13.87
CA LEU A 136 -4.58 -20.11 -12.78
C LEU A 136 -4.77 -18.66 -12.31
N ILE A 137 -3.73 -17.84 -12.40
CA ILE A 137 -3.78 -16.40 -12.07
C ILE A 137 -4.40 -15.65 -13.25
N GLU A 138 -3.98 -15.95 -14.48
CA GLU A 138 -4.50 -15.36 -15.71
C GLU A 138 -6.01 -15.57 -15.87
N SER A 139 -6.47 -16.81 -15.64
CA SER A 139 -7.90 -17.16 -15.64
C SER A 139 -8.65 -16.68 -14.40
N LYS A 140 -7.95 -16.07 -13.42
CA LYS A 140 -8.49 -15.68 -12.10
C LYS A 140 -9.29 -16.82 -11.47
N HIS A 141 -8.72 -18.03 -11.49
CA HIS A 141 -9.39 -19.23 -11.03
C HIS A 141 -9.88 -19.04 -9.58
N PRO A 142 -11.19 -19.22 -9.30
CA PRO A 142 -11.79 -18.77 -8.03
C PRO A 142 -11.10 -19.33 -6.77
N GLN A 143 -10.71 -20.61 -6.82
CA GLN A 143 -10.01 -21.24 -5.69
C GLN A 143 -8.60 -20.69 -5.49
N HIS A 144 -7.91 -20.28 -6.57
CA HIS A 144 -6.57 -19.72 -6.48
C HIS A 144 -6.61 -18.29 -5.94
N CYS A 145 -7.54 -17.46 -6.46
CA CYS A 145 -7.79 -16.12 -5.91
C CYS A 145 -8.19 -16.18 -4.42
N LYS A 146 -9.03 -17.14 -4.02
CA LYS A 146 -9.39 -17.34 -2.61
C LYS A 146 -8.17 -17.65 -1.74
N LYS A 147 -7.25 -18.49 -2.21
CA LYS A 147 -6.00 -18.80 -1.48
C LYS A 147 -5.10 -17.57 -1.35
N LEU A 148 -4.92 -16.79 -2.43
CA LEU A 148 -4.17 -15.53 -2.38
C LEU A 148 -4.80 -14.55 -1.39
N LEU A 149 -6.13 -14.40 -1.41
CA LEU A 149 -6.84 -13.55 -0.45
C LEU A 149 -6.63 -14.03 0.99
N HIS A 150 -6.62 -15.34 1.23
CA HIS A 150 -6.31 -15.88 2.56
C HIS A 150 -4.87 -15.57 3.01
N LEU A 151 -3.89 -15.59 2.11
CA LEU A 151 -2.52 -15.14 2.41
C LEU A 151 -2.51 -13.65 2.79
N GLY A 152 -3.20 -12.81 2.03
CA GLY A 152 -3.37 -11.39 2.35
C GLY A 152 -4.01 -11.18 3.72
N LYS A 153 -5.09 -11.91 4.02
CA LYS A 153 -5.80 -11.85 5.32
C LYS A 153 -4.96 -12.35 6.49
N TYR A 154 -4.17 -13.40 6.29
CA TYR A 154 -3.18 -13.87 7.27
C TYR A 154 -2.22 -12.72 7.62
N CYS A 155 -1.61 -12.15 6.59
CA CYS A 155 -0.65 -11.07 6.76
C CYS A 155 -1.28 -9.84 7.44
N LEU A 156 -2.49 -9.45 7.02
CA LEU A 156 -3.23 -8.34 7.63
C LEU A 156 -3.48 -8.55 9.13
N ARG A 157 -3.89 -9.76 9.53
CA ARG A 157 -4.15 -10.09 10.92
C ARG A 157 -2.88 -9.97 11.76
N GLU A 158 -1.75 -10.47 11.27
CA GLU A 158 -0.48 -10.38 11.99
C GLU A 158 0.08 -8.94 12.00
N LEU A 159 -0.13 -8.15 10.93
CA LEU A 159 0.25 -6.73 10.89
C LEU A 159 -0.53 -5.93 11.93
N LYS A 160 -1.85 -6.11 12.02
CA LYS A 160 -2.69 -5.42 13.02
C LYS A 160 -2.32 -5.75 14.47
N ARG A 161 -1.72 -6.93 14.72
CA ARG A 161 -1.24 -7.31 16.05
C ARG A 161 0.11 -6.71 16.40
N THR A 162 0.89 -6.30 15.41
CA THR A 162 2.30 -5.92 15.58
C THR A 162 2.57 -4.45 15.30
N ILE A 163 1.73 -3.80 14.49
CA ILE A 163 1.91 -2.42 14.04
C ILE A 163 0.66 -1.61 14.35
N LEU A 164 0.86 -0.48 15.02
CA LEU A 164 -0.19 0.53 15.21
C LEU A 164 -0.28 1.40 13.96
N PHE A 165 -1.43 1.40 13.27
CA PHE A 165 -1.57 2.14 12.01
C PHE A 165 -1.60 3.67 12.21
N PRO A 166 -1.21 4.46 11.19
CA PRO A 166 -0.92 5.89 11.34
C PRO A 166 -2.05 6.72 11.96
N GLU A 167 -3.30 6.41 11.61
CA GLU A 167 -4.50 7.09 12.12
C GLU A 167 -4.84 6.74 13.58
N LEU A 168 -4.36 5.60 14.07
CA LEU A 168 -4.49 5.17 15.47
C LEU A 168 -3.33 5.67 16.33
N GLN A 169 -2.22 6.09 15.71
CA GLN A 169 -1.14 6.77 16.39
C GLN A 169 -1.60 8.18 16.74
N LYS A 170 -2.10 8.37 17.98
CA LYS A 170 -2.32 9.71 18.53
C LYS A 170 -1.04 10.51 18.29
N SER A 171 -1.17 11.70 17.68
CA SER A 171 -0.10 12.66 17.52
C SER A 171 0.49 12.99 18.90
N VAL A 172 1.47 12.21 19.35
CA VAL A 172 2.41 12.63 20.36
C VAL A 172 3.34 13.57 19.61
N LYS A 173 2.92 14.83 19.45
CA LYS A 173 3.86 15.92 19.20
C LYS A 173 4.78 15.90 20.40
N SER A 174 5.89 15.17 20.32
CA SER A 174 6.99 15.32 21.26
C SER A 174 7.44 16.76 21.10
N GLN A 175 7.02 17.63 22.01
CA GLN A 175 7.64 18.93 22.20
C GLN A 175 9.09 18.63 22.61
N LEU A 176 9.97 18.52 21.61
CA LEU A 176 11.39 18.48 21.85
C LEU A 176 11.73 19.80 22.52
N ARG A 177 11.98 19.75 23.83
CA ARG A 177 12.51 20.89 24.57
C ARG A 177 14.01 20.87 24.34
N LEU A 178 14.51 21.87 23.63
CA LEU A 178 15.93 22.12 23.56
C LEU A 178 16.37 22.61 24.95
N ILE A 179 17.14 21.79 25.66
CA ILE A 179 17.78 22.18 26.92
C ILE A 179 19.22 22.58 26.57
N ILE A 180 19.50 23.88 26.61
CA ILE A 180 20.87 24.40 26.53
C ILE A 180 21.22 24.86 27.95
N ASN A 181 22.31 24.33 28.52
CA ASN A 181 22.85 24.76 29.82
C ASN A 181 21.82 24.76 30.99
N ASN A 182 20.98 23.72 31.11
CA ASN A 182 19.90 23.64 32.12
C ASN A 182 18.84 24.76 32.08
N GLU A 183 18.83 25.60 31.05
CA GLU A 183 17.78 26.60 30.85
C GLU A 183 16.78 26.12 29.80
N VAL A 184 15.48 26.17 30.14
CA VAL A 184 14.39 25.80 29.24
C VAL A 184 14.01 27.03 28.42
N ILE A 185 14.37 27.04 27.14
CA ILE A 185 13.94 28.09 26.21
C ILE A 185 12.61 27.67 25.59
N HIS A 186 11.57 28.46 25.83
CA HIS A 186 10.30 28.31 25.12
C HIS A 186 10.35 29.09 23.81
N GLU A 187 10.21 28.42 22.67
CA GLU A 187 9.90 29.09 21.40
C GLU A 187 8.57 29.83 21.59
N LYS A 188 8.65 31.17 21.57
CA LYS A 188 7.47 32.02 21.47
C LYS A 188 6.99 31.96 20.03
N ASN A 189 5.80 31.42 19.83
CA ASN A 189 5.07 31.56 18.57
C ASN A 189 4.67 33.03 18.42
N GLU A 190 5.18 33.70 17.40
CA GLU A 190 4.55 34.87 16.78
C GLU A 190 3.51 34.42 15.75
#